data_AF-A0A967L2B8-F1
#
_entry.id   AF-A0A967L2B8-F1
#
_cell.length_a   1.000
_cell.length_b   1.000
_cell.length_c   1.000
_cell.angle_alpha   90.00
_cell.angle_beta   90.00
_cell.angle_gamma   90.00
#
_symmetry.space_group_name_H-M   'P 1'
#
loop_
_entity.id
_entity.type
_entity.pdbx_description
1 polymer ?
#
loop_
_entity_poly.entity_id
_entity_poly.type
_entity_poly.pdbx_seq_one_letter_code
_entity_poly.pdbx_strand_id
1 'polypeptide(L)'
;MAAVDAWTAEQALDAIRVTYEPLPAYDDPYAAMAEGAEQLHEHRARNIEREVDHEFGDVEAGFEASDVVLEERFFAPEVNHAHLEPSAAVA
;
A
#
# COMPACT_ATOMS: atom_id res chain seq x y z
N MET A 1 27.66 -14.85 -4.92
CA MET A 1 27.66 -15.84 -6.02
C MET A 1 26.30 -16.50 -6.01
N ALA A 2 25.70 -16.72 -7.18
CA ALA A 2 24.43 -17.46 -7.30
C ALA A 2 24.70 -18.98 -7.22
N ALA A 3 23.64 -19.78 -7.03
CA ALA A 3 23.71 -21.24 -7.09
C ALA A 3 23.74 -21.74 -8.55
N VAL A 4 24.12 -22.99 -8.75
CA VAL A 4 24.24 -23.62 -10.08
C VAL A 4 22.89 -24.05 -10.69
N ASP A 5 21.86 -24.21 -9.84
CA ASP A 5 20.49 -24.54 -10.22
C ASP A 5 19.49 -24.06 -9.16
N ALA A 6 18.20 -24.09 -9.49
CA ALA A 6 17.12 -23.62 -8.62
C ALA A 6 17.02 -24.42 -7.31
N TRP A 7 17.21 -25.75 -7.37
CA TRP A 7 17.11 -26.62 -6.20
C TRP A 7 18.21 -26.33 -5.16
N THR A 8 19.42 -26.03 -5.63
CA THR A 8 20.53 -25.62 -4.77
C THR A 8 20.31 -24.22 -4.22
N ALA A 9 19.68 -23.32 -4.99
CA ALA A 9 19.30 -21.99 -4.51
C ALA A 9 18.28 -22.06 -3.37
N GLU A 10 17.24 -22.91 -3.48
CA GLU A 10 16.25 -23.12 -2.42
C GLU A 10 16.88 -23.62 -1.12
N GLN A 11 17.73 -24.64 -1.19
CA GLN A 11 18.46 -25.14 -0.01
C GLN A 11 19.37 -24.07 0.63
N ALA A 12 19.97 -23.21 -0.19
CA ALA A 12 20.78 -22.12 0.32
C ALA A 12 19.95 -21.06 1.06
N LEU A 13 18.71 -20.80 0.63
CA LEU A 13 17.78 -19.91 1.33
C LEU A 13 17.38 -20.47 2.70
N ASP A 14 17.09 -21.77 2.79
CA ASP A 14 16.75 -22.45 4.06
C ASP A 14 17.87 -22.41 5.10
N ALA A 15 19.13 -22.29 4.65
CA ALA A 15 20.28 -22.18 5.52
C ALA A 15 20.46 -20.78 6.14
N ILE A 16 19.77 -19.76 5.63
CA ILE A 16 19.88 -18.38 6.12
C ILE A 16 19.19 -18.27 7.47
N ARG A 17 19.89 -17.66 8.45
CA ARG A 17 19.36 -17.41 9.78
C ARG A 17 19.20 -15.91 10.00
N VAL A 18 17.96 -15.50 10.28
CA VAL A 18 17.62 -14.09 10.59
C VAL A 18 16.84 -14.05 11.90
N THR A 19 17.17 -13.07 12.74
CA THR A 19 16.40 -12.75 13.95
C THR A 19 15.59 -11.50 13.68
N TYR A 20 14.29 -11.56 13.90
CA TYR A 20 13.36 -10.44 13.73
C TYR A 20 12.82 -9.99 15.09
N GLU A 21 12.58 -8.69 15.23
CA GLU A 21 11.71 -8.11 16.24
C GLU A 21 10.38 -7.75 15.57
N PRO A 22 9.28 -8.47 15.85
CA PRO A 22 7.99 -8.16 15.25
C PRO A 22 7.46 -6.80 15.73
N LEU A 23 7.04 -5.98 14.78
CA LEU A 23 6.32 -4.73 15.02
C LEU A 23 4.84 -4.88 14.65
N PRO A 24 3.96 -3.99 15.13
CA PRO A 24 2.58 -3.93 14.66
C PRO A 24 2.50 -3.82 13.14
N ALA A 25 1.59 -4.59 12.54
CA ALA A 25 1.26 -4.51 11.13
C ALA A 25 -0.11 -3.87 10.95
N TYR A 26 -0.28 -3.09 9.89
CA TYR A 26 -1.51 -2.39 9.56
C TYR A 26 -2.02 -2.88 8.20
N ASP A 27 -3.24 -3.41 8.16
CA ASP A 27 -3.96 -3.86 6.97
C ASP A 27 -5.14 -2.92 6.59
N ASP A 28 -5.37 -1.89 7.39
CA ASP A 28 -6.34 -0.83 7.16
C ASP A 28 -5.65 0.55 7.15
N PRO A 29 -5.91 1.41 6.14
CA PRO A 29 -5.26 2.72 6.06
C PRO A 29 -5.62 3.63 7.23
N TYR A 30 -6.82 3.56 7.80
CA TYR A 30 -7.20 4.41 8.93
C TYR A 30 -6.47 4.01 10.21
N ALA A 31 -6.29 2.70 10.45
CA ALA A 31 -5.46 2.19 11.53
C ALA A 31 -3.99 2.61 11.37
N ALA A 32 -3.45 2.57 10.15
CA ALA A 32 -2.08 3.05 9.87
C ALA A 32 -1.91 4.56 10.13
N MET A 33 -2.95 5.38 9.89
CA MET A 33 -2.90 6.83 10.08
C MET A 33 -3.21 7.30 11.52
N ALA A 34 -3.62 6.38 12.41
CA ALA A 34 -4.06 6.71 13.75
C ALA A 34 -2.94 7.32 14.60
N GLU A 35 -3.31 8.16 15.56
CA GLU A 35 -2.35 8.68 16.54
C GLU A 35 -1.73 7.52 17.34
N GLY A 36 -0.41 7.51 17.45
CA GLY A 36 0.34 6.42 18.11
C GLY A 36 0.57 5.18 17.25
N ALA A 37 0.13 5.16 15.99
CA ALA A 37 0.56 4.13 15.04
C ALA A 37 2.06 4.23 14.77
N GLU A 38 2.73 3.08 14.67
CA GLU A 38 4.13 3.00 14.32
C GLU A 38 4.35 3.55 12.91
N GLN A 39 5.36 4.40 12.78
CA GLN A 39 5.66 5.05 11.51
C GLN A 39 6.46 4.09 10.61
N LEU A 40 5.87 3.71 9.47
CA LEU A 40 6.46 2.75 8.54
C LEU A 40 7.72 3.29 7.83
N HIS A 41 7.74 4.59 7.55
CA HIS A 41 8.85 5.27 6.91
C HIS A 41 9.19 6.54 7.68
N GLU A 42 10.42 6.68 8.15
CA GLU A 42 10.89 7.83 8.96
C GLU A 42 10.60 9.21 8.33
N HIS A 43 10.49 9.27 7.00
CA HIS A 43 10.26 10.49 6.23
C HIS A 43 8.81 10.68 5.75
N ARG A 44 7.86 9.85 6.23
CA ARG A 44 6.42 9.92 5.92
C ARG A 44 5.62 9.89 7.22
N ALA A 45 5.38 11.09 7.77
CA ALA A 45 4.59 11.23 8.99
C ALA A 45 3.18 10.67 8.80
N ARG A 46 2.61 10.09 9.87
CA ARG A 46 1.24 9.55 9.92
C ARG A 46 0.96 8.46 8.87
N ASN A 47 1.98 7.81 8.32
CA ASN A 47 1.84 6.80 7.26
C ASN A 47 1.08 7.30 6.00
N ILE A 48 1.16 8.61 5.72
CA ILE A 48 0.61 9.21 4.49
C ILE A 48 1.72 9.31 3.45
N GLU A 49 1.63 8.52 2.38
CA GLU A 49 2.60 8.58 1.26
C GLU A 49 2.44 9.89 0.47
N ARG A 50 1.18 10.26 0.19
CA ARG A 50 0.81 11.44 -0.57
C ARG A 50 -0.57 11.95 -0.20
N GLU A 51 -0.69 13.27 -0.15
CA GLU A 51 -1.94 14.01 0.03
C GLU A 51 -2.19 14.87 -1.22
N VAL A 52 -3.44 14.93 -1.66
CA VAL A 52 -3.85 15.63 -2.88
C VAL A 52 -5.23 16.24 -2.67
N ASP A 53 -5.30 17.57 -2.77
CA ASP A 53 -6.55 18.31 -2.77
C ASP A 53 -6.84 18.85 -4.17
N HIS A 54 -8.07 18.62 -4.65
CA HIS A 54 -8.52 19.04 -5.97
C HIS A 54 -9.84 19.79 -5.86
N GLU A 55 -9.85 21.05 -6.32
CA GLU A 55 -11.03 21.90 -6.39
C GLU A 55 -11.08 22.56 -7.77
N PHE A 56 -12.26 22.56 -8.39
CA PHE A 56 -12.45 23.11 -9.74
C PHE A 56 -13.76 23.91 -9.80
N GLY A 57 -13.65 25.22 -10.02
CA GLY A 57 -14.80 26.13 -10.01
C GLY A 57 -15.14 26.61 -8.61
N ASP A 58 -16.40 27.04 -8.41
CA ASP A 58 -16.94 27.43 -7.10
C ASP A 58 -17.82 26.27 -6.59
N VAL A 59 -17.20 25.41 -5.78
CA VAL A 59 -17.86 24.19 -5.27
C VAL A 59 -18.99 24.55 -4.30
N GLU A 60 -18.80 25.56 -3.45
CA GLU A 60 -19.79 25.98 -2.45
C GLU A 60 -21.05 26.52 -3.13
N ALA A 61 -20.91 27.43 -4.09
CA ALA A 61 -22.06 27.94 -4.85
C ALA A 61 -22.81 26.83 -5.60
N GLY A 62 -22.09 25.80 -6.08
CA GLY A 62 -22.67 24.62 -6.71
C GLY A 62 -23.53 23.80 -5.74
N PHE A 63 -23.07 23.60 -4.51
CA PHE A 63 -23.86 22.94 -3.46
C PHE A 63 -25.08 23.76 -3.05
N GLU A 64 -24.93 25.07 -2.83
CA GLU A 64 -26.04 25.95 -2.42
C GLU A 64 -27.16 26.02 -3.47
N ALA A 65 -26.82 25.96 -4.76
CA ALA A 65 -27.78 26.05 -5.86
C ALA A 65 -28.48 24.71 -6.20
N SER A 66 -28.10 23.60 -5.57
CA SER A 66 -28.60 22.26 -5.92
C SER A 66 -29.95 21.94 -5.26
N ASP A 67 -30.90 21.42 -6.04
CA ASP A 67 -32.20 20.96 -5.51
C ASP A 67 -32.06 19.69 -4.64
N VAL A 68 -31.05 18.87 -4.91
CA VAL A 68 -30.75 17.61 -4.20
C VAL A 68 -29.24 17.40 -4.14
N VAL A 69 -28.74 16.99 -2.97
CA VAL A 69 -27.35 16.57 -2.75
C VAL A 69 -27.36 15.13 -2.25
N LEU A 70 -26.52 14.28 -2.83
CA LEU A 70 -26.34 12.88 -2.43
C LEU A 70 -24.88 12.64 -2.06
N GLU A 71 -24.67 11.89 -0.99
CA GLU A 71 -23.35 11.44 -0.54
C GLU A 71 -23.36 9.92 -0.39
N GLU A 72 -22.39 9.25 -0.99
CA GLU A 72 -22.21 7.80 -0.87
C GLU A 72 -20.72 7.45 -0.80
N ARG A 73 -20.41 6.34 -0.12
CA ARG A 73 -19.06 5.80 -0.01
C ARG A 73 -18.94 4.54 -0.86
N PHE A 74 -18.01 4.56 -1.81
CA PHE A 74 -17.68 3.42 -2.64
C PHE A 74 -16.35 2.80 -2.20
N PHE A 75 -16.26 1.48 -2.27
CA PHE A 75 -15.04 0.72 -1.96
C PHE A 75 -14.69 -0.18 -3.14
N ALA A 76 -13.44 -0.11 -3.58
CA ALA A 76 -12.88 -1.01 -4.59
C ALA A 76 -11.83 -1.91 -3.91
N PRO A 77 -12.02 -3.24 -3.90
CA PRO A 77 -11.05 -4.15 -3.29
C PRO A 77 -9.74 -4.18 -4.08
N GLU A 78 -8.66 -4.59 -3.41
CA GLU A 78 -7.41 -4.92 -4.08
C GLU A 78 -7.63 -6.04 -5.10
N VAL A 79 -7.06 -5.88 -6.29
CA VAL A 79 -7.05 -6.89 -7.35
C VAL A 79 -5.64 -7.08 -7.87
N ASN A 80 -5.29 -8.32 -8.21
CA ASN A 80 -4.03 -8.63 -8.86
C ASN A 80 -4.22 -8.71 -10.38
N HIS A 81 -3.20 -8.26 -11.13
CA HIS A 81 -3.20 -8.30 -12.59
C HIS A 81 -3.31 -9.72 -13.18
N ALA A 82 -2.84 -10.73 -12.44
CA ALA A 82 -2.92 -12.14 -12.82
C ALA A 82 -2.42 -12.45 -14.24
N HIS A 83 -1.27 -11.87 -14.62
CA HIS A 83 -0.60 -12.16 -15.88
C HIS A 83 -0.34 -13.67 -16.02
N LEU A 84 -0.56 -14.22 -17.21
CA LEU A 84 -0.36 -15.66 -17.46
C LEU A 84 1.12 -16.07 -17.32
N GLU A 85 2.03 -15.16 -17.63
CA GLU A 85 3.48 -15.36 -17.46
C GLU A 85 3.95 -14.68 -16.15
N PRO A 86 4.63 -15.41 -15.24
CA PRO A 86 5.27 -14.83 -14.06
C PRO A 86 6.43 -13.88 -14.41
N SER A 87 6.74 -12.93 -13.52
CA SER A 87 7.91 -12.06 -13.66
C SER A 87 9.21 -12.86 -13.76
N ALA A 88 10.03 -12.59 -14.77
CA ALA A 88 11.34 -13.22 -14.99
C ALA A 88 12.39 -12.20 -15.48
N ALA A 89 13.66 -12.44 -15.15
CA ALA A 89 14.80 -11.61 -15.58
C ALA A 89 16.10 -12.44 -15.67
N VAL A 90 17.04 -12.00 -16.53
CA VAL A 90 18.40 -12.54 -16.66
C VAL A 90 19.38 -11.36 -16.69
N ALA A 91 20.50 -11.48 -15.95
CA ALA A 91 21.51 -10.43 -15.76
C ALA A 91 22.92 -10.95 -16.04
#